data_AF-A0A945MRS9-F1
#
_entry.id   AF-A0A945MRS9-F1
#
_cell.length_a   1.000
_cell.length_b   1.000
_cell.length_c   1.000
_cell.angle_alpha   90.00
_cell.angle_beta   90.00
_cell.angle_gamma   90.00
#
_symmetry.space_group_name_H-M   'P 1'
#
loop_
_entity.id
_entity.type
_entity.pdbx_description
1 polymer ?
#
loop_
_entity_poly.entity_id
_entity_poly.type
_entity_poly.pdbx_seq_one_letter_code
_entity_poly.pdbx_strand_id
1 'polypeptide(L)'
;MMNKGAETTVKALRDQLLAAREERNLSKLRNVEDGLRQLGKVGYRCCLVDFDRCRLRYYVRLLGYEQARVKVQIEFPLALDVDPVQWLPLSHLADYEEAENTYSIRRIYEGMAHYIQQKSPTLQRGAVRLGLKPPKRYEAERAETGSRSGRGWFYLASALLLIAVGVLSYIQMGKVFF
;
A
#
# COMPACT_ATOMS: atom_id res chain seq x y z
N MET A 1 -35.26 17.81 -18.59
CA MET A 1 -34.62 17.41 -17.31
C MET A 1 -33.20 16.95 -17.63
N MET A 2 -32.21 17.82 -17.47
CA MET A 2 -30.80 17.46 -17.62
C MET A 2 -30.39 16.67 -16.37
N ASN A 3 -30.01 15.40 -16.56
CA ASN A 3 -29.49 14.55 -15.50
C ASN A 3 -28.20 15.20 -15.00
N LYS A 4 -28.22 15.80 -13.80
CA LYS A 4 -27.04 16.39 -13.13
C LYS A 4 -26.09 15.29 -12.62
N GLY A 5 -25.79 14.30 -13.46
CA GLY A 5 -24.64 13.45 -13.26
C GLY A 5 -23.44 14.25 -13.75
N ALA A 6 -22.75 14.94 -12.86
CA ALA A 6 -21.34 15.20 -13.11
C ALA A 6 -20.74 13.86 -13.55
N GLU A 7 -20.00 13.83 -14.67
CA GLU A 7 -19.26 12.66 -15.09
C GLU A 7 -18.47 12.17 -13.87
N THR A 8 -18.98 11.12 -13.25
CA THR A 8 -18.44 10.66 -11.97
C THR A 8 -17.21 9.88 -12.35
N THR A 9 -16.04 10.51 -12.30
CA THR A 9 -14.76 9.87 -12.64
C THR A 9 -14.03 9.43 -11.38
N VAL A 10 -12.99 8.60 -11.53
CA VAL A 10 -12.16 8.21 -10.39
C VAL A 10 -11.45 9.43 -9.81
N LYS A 11 -10.99 10.36 -10.66
CA LYS A 11 -10.44 11.65 -10.23
C LYS A 11 -11.40 12.41 -9.32
N ALA A 12 -12.63 12.63 -9.78
CA ALA A 12 -13.63 13.40 -9.03
C ALA A 12 -13.93 12.77 -7.66
N LEU A 13 -14.05 11.44 -7.59
CA LEU A 13 -14.29 10.73 -6.33
C LEU A 13 -13.09 10.79 -5.39
N ARG A 14 -11.87 10.78 -5.93
CA ARG A 14 -10.65 10.91 -5.15
C ARG A 14 -10.51 12.32 -4.57
N ASP A 15 -10.83 13.35 -5.35
CA ASP A 15 -10.83 14.75 -4.88
C ASP A 15 -11.90 14.96 -3.80
N GLN A 16 -13.09 14.38 -3.98
CA GLN A 16 -14.14 14.38 -2.96
C GLN A 16 -13.72 13.64 -1.67
N LEU A 17 -12.99 12.51 -1.81
CA LEU A 17 -12.44 11.79 -0.66
C LEU A 17 -11.43 12.67 0.10
N LEU A 18 -10.55 13.39 -0.59
CA LEU A 18 -9.61 14.31 0.04
C LEU A 18 -10.33 15.43 0.79
N ALA A 19 -11.28 16.10 0.14
CA ALA A 19 -12.08 17.15 0.77
C ALA A 19 -12.87 16.63 2.00
N ALA A 20 -13.43 15.42 1.90
CA ALA A 20 -14.14 14.80 3.03
C ALA A 20 -13.21 14.52 4.23
N ARG A 21 -11.95 14.15 3.96
CA ARG A 21 -10.93 13.90 4.99
C ARG A 21 -10.47 15.19 5.65
N GLU A 22 -10.21 16.24 4.87
CA GLU A 22 -9.80 17.56 5.36
C GLU A 22 -10.86 18.18 6.26
N GLU A 23 -12.12 18.12 5.85
CA GLU A 23 -13.25 18.68 6.61
C GLU A 23 -13.79 17.74 7.72
N ARG A 24 -13.27 16.52 7.82
CA ARG A 24 -13.79 15.45 8.70
C ARG A 24 -15.31 15.22 8.54
N ASN A 25 -15.80 15.32 7.30
CA ASN A 25 -17.22 15.29 6.99
C ASN A 25 -17.68 13.90 6.54
N LEU A 26 -18.37 13.18 7.43
CA LEU A 26 -18.89 11.83 7.16
C LEU A 26 -19.96 11.78 6.05
N SER A 27 -20.71 12.86 5.84
CA SER A 27 -21.74 12.91 4.79
C SER A 27 -21.12 12.90 3.39
N LYS A 28 -19.97 13.58 3.22
CA LYS A 28 -19.22 13.59 1.96
C LYS A 28 -18.63 12.22 1.64
N LEU A 29 -18.23 11.45 2.67
CA LEU A 29 -17.77 10.07 2.47
C LEU A 29 -18.86 9.19 1.86
N ARG A 30 -20.11 9.30 2.32
CA ARG A 30 -21.23 8.53 1.75
C ARG A 30 -21.43 8.80 0.26
N ASN A 31 -21.31 10.06 -0.16
CA ASN A 31 -21.39 10.41 -1.59
C ASN A 31 -20.28 9.74 -2.41
N VAL A 32 -19.07 9.64 -1.86
CA VAL A 32 -17.96 8.92 -2.51
C VAL A 32 -18.29 7.44 -2.63
N GLU A 33 -18.81 6.81 -1.56
CA GLU A 33 -19.21 5.39 -1.60
C GLU A 33 -20.28 5.11 -2.66
N ASP A 34 -21.30 5.97 -2.74
CA ASP A 34 -22.38 5.85 -3.72
C ASP A 34 -21.85 6.04 -5.15
N GLY A 35 -20.94 6.99 -5.35
CA GLY A 35 -20.26 7.19 -6.63
C GLY A 35 -19.44 5.98 -7.06
N LEU A 36 -18.70 5.35 -6.14
CA LEU A 36 -17.94 4.13 -6.42
C LEU A 36 -18.86 2.95 -6.77
N ARG A 37 -19.99 2.81 -6.09
CA ARG A 37 -21.01 1.80 -6.43
C ARG A 37 -21.58 2.05 -7.82
N GLN A 38 -21.85 3.29 -8.19
CA GLN A 38 -22.33 3.66 -9.52
C GLN A 38 -21.29 3.32 -10.60
N LEU A 39 -20.02 3.66 -10.37
CA LEU A 39 -18.94 3.31 -11.31
C LEU A 39 -18.75 1.80 -11.47
N GLY A 40 -18.90 1.04 -10.37
CA GLY A 40 -18.87 -0.42 -10.42
C GLY A 40 -20.00 -1.02 -11.28
N LYS A 41 -21.23 -0.47 -11.20
CA LYS A 41 -22.37 -0.94 -12.00
C LYS A 41 -22.16 -0.78 -13.51
N VAL A 42 -21.48 0.28 -13.93
CA VAL A 42 -21.20 0.55 -15.34
C VAL A 42 -19.90 -0.09 -15.84
N GLY A 43 -19.14 -0.77 -14.96
CA GLY A 43 -17.86 -1.35 -15.33
C GLY A 43 -16.83 -0.29 -15.72
N TYR A 44 -16.77 0.83 -14.98
CA TYR A 44 -15.88 1.95 -15.29
C TYR A 44 -14.43 1.50 -15.41
N ARG A 45 -13.71 1.96 -16.44
CA ARG A 45 -12.33 1.57 -16.69
C ARG A 45 -11.38 2.67 -16.28
N CYS A 46 -10.33 2.30 -15.56
CA CYS A 46 -9.32 3.22 -15.06
C CYS A 46 -7.97 2.51 -14.91
N CYS A 47 -6.99 3.23 -14.37
CA CYS A 47 -5.63 2.73 -14.12
C CYS A 47 -5.42 2.45 -12.64
N LEU A 48 -4.65 1.40 -12.36
CA LEU A 48 -3.98 1.17 -11.09
C LEU A 48 -2.56 1.74 -11.19
N VAL A 49 -2.23 2.67 -10.31
CA VAL A 49 -0.92 3.33 -10.27
C VAL A 49 -0.05 2.80 -9.13
N ASP A 50 1.25 2.80 -9.37
CA ASP A 50 2.29 2.46 -8.40
C ASP A 50 3.07 3.74 -8.09
N PHE A 51 2.92 4.26 -6.86
CA PHE A 51 3.57 5.51 -6.45
C PHE A 51 5.04 5.34 -6.07
N ASP A 52 5.49 4.11 -5.74
CA ASP A 52 6.92 3.88 -5.49
C ASP A 52 7.72 4.00 -6.78
N ARG A 53 7.19 3.43 -7.86
CA ARG A 53 7.81 3.46 -9.19
C ARG A 53 7.30 4.60 -10.06
N CYS A 54 6.35 5.40 -9.57
CA CYS A 54 5.68 6.50 -10.27
C CYS A 54 5.23 6.11 -11.69
N ARG A 55 4.54 4.98 -11.83
CA ARG A 55 4.12 4.45 -13.13
C ARG A 55 2.73 3.82 -13.07
N LEU A 56 2.08 3.78 -14.23
CA LEU A 56 0.92 2.92 -14.46
C LEU A 56 1.34 1.46 -14.29
N ARG A 57 0.61 0.71 -13.47
CA ARG A 57 0.89 -0.71 -13.23
C ARG A 57 -0.07 -1.63 -13.97
N TYR A 58 -1.36 -1.33 -13.94
CA TYR A 58 -2.38 -2.10 -14.65
C TYR A 58 -3.54 -1.20 -15.12
N TYR A 59 -4.16 -1.55 -16.24
CA TYR A 59 -5.50 -1.15 -16.62
C TYR A 59 -6.49 -2.07 -15.90
N VAL A 60 -7.49 -1.46 -15.28
CA VAL A 60 -8.46 -2.15 -14.45
C VAL A 60 -9.88 -1.73 -14.78
N ARG A 61 -10.82 -2.63 -14.54
CA ARG A 61 -12.25 -2.38 -14.58
C ARG A 61 -12.82 -2.40 -13.16
N LEU A 62 -13.55 -1.37 -12.77
CA LEU A 62 -14.28 -1.34 -11.52
C LEU A 62 -15.44 -2.33 -11.57
N LEU A 63 -15.54 -3.18 -10.55
CA LEU A 63 -16.63 -4.14 -10.39
C LEU A 63 -17.60 -3.73 -9.28
N GLY A 64 -17.11 -2.96 -8.29
CA GLY A 64 -17.92 -2.57 -7.15
C GLY A 64 -17.11 -1.99 -6.01
N TYR A 65 -17.78 -1.77 -4.88
CA TYR A 65 -17.20 -1.19 -3.68
C TYR A 65 -17.78 -1.88 -2.43
N GLU A 66 -16.89 -2.33 -1.54
CA GLU A 66 -17.25 -3.02 -0.31
C GLU A 66 -16.14 -2.83 0.74
N GLN A 67 -16.48 -2.78 2.03
CA GLN A 67 -15.51 -2.74 3.15
C GLN A 67 -14.40 -1.69 2.98
N ALA A 68 -14.76 -0.47 2.56
CA ALA A 68 -13.82 0.62 2.30
C ALA A 68 -12.80 0.37 1.17
N ARG A 69 -13.05 -0.63 0.30
CA ARG A 69 -12.19 -0.98 -0.84
C ARG A 69 -12.98 -1.07 -2.13
N VAL A 70 -12.31 -0.72 -3.22
CA VAL A 70 -12.83 -0.84 -4.57
C VAL A 70 -12.46 -2.22 -5.10
N LYS A 71 -13.46 -2.99 -5.51
CA LYS A 71 -13.28 -4.24 -6.22
C LYS A 71 -12.99 -3.94 -7.67
N VAL A 72 -11.85 -4.42 -8.17
CA VAL A 72 -11.46 -4.22 -9.57
C VAL A 72 -11.06 -5.54 -10.22
N GLN A 73 -11.17 -5.59 -11.54
CA GLN A 73 -10.61 -6.63 -12.38
C GLN A 73 -9.43 -6.08 -13.16
N ILE A 74 -8.28 -6.77 -13.15
CA ILE A 74 -7.14 -6.45 -14.00
C ILE A 74 -7.48 -6.86 -15.43
N GLU A 75 -7.44 -5.89 -16.35
CA GLU A 75 -7.63 -6.14 -17.78
C GLU A 75 -6.28 -6.28 -18.50
N PHE A 76 -5.28 -5.46 -18.15
CA PHE A 76 -3.97 -5.48 -18.79
C PHE A 76 -2.87 -4.83 -17.92
N PRO A 77 -1.59 -5.24 -17.99
CA PRO A 77 -1.15 -6.52 -18.53
C PRO A 77 -1.63 -7.68 -17.65
N LEU A 78 -2.01 -8.81 -18.29
CA LEU A 78 -2.37 -10.02 -17.55
C LEU A 78 -1.10 -10.65 -16.98
N ALA A 79 -0.99 -10.66 -15.65
CA ALA A 79 0.11 -11.30 -14.94
C ALA A 79 -0.38 -12.63 -14.34
N LEU A 80 0.28 -13.74 -14.69
CA LEU A 80 -0.14 -15.09 -14.27
C LEU A 80 0.03 -15.34 -12.77
N ASP A 81 0.86 -14.54 -12.10
CA ASP A 81 1.16 -14.62 -10.67
C ASP A 81 0.24 -13.75 -9.80
N VAL A 82 -0.66 -12.96 -10.41
CA VAL A 82 -1.56 -12.03 -9.72
C VAL A 82 -3.00 -12.48 -9.95
N ASP A 83 -3.82 -12.46 -8.89
CA ASP A 83 -5.23 -12.76 -9.06
C ASP A 83 -5.92 -11.71 -9.94
N PRO A 84 -6.80 -12.11 -10.87
CA PRO A 84 -7.42 -11.18 -11.81
C PRO A 84 -8.36 -10.19 -11.12
N VAL A 85 -8.88 -10.53 -9.95
CA VAL A 85 -9.76 -9.66 -9.16
C VAL A 85 -9.01 -9.21 -7.92
N GLN A 86 -8.98 -7.90 -7.69
CA GLN A 86 -8.23 -7.25 -6.62
C GLN A 86 -9.12 -6.31 -5.81
N TRP A 87 -8.77 -6.13 -4.54
CA TRP A 87 -9.43 -5.19 -3.63
C TRP A 87 -8.49 -4.05 -3.26
N LEU A 88 -8.71 -2.88 -3.87
CA LEU A 88 -7.77 -1.78 -3.87
C LEU A 88 -8.35 -0.53 -3.19
N PRO A 89 -7.50 0.31 -2.58
CA PRO A 89 -7.93 1.63 -2.14
C PRO A 89 -8.19 2.55 -3.35
N LEU A 90 -9.16 3.46 -3.22
CA LEU A 90 -9.47 4.46 -4.26
C LEU A 90 -8.25 5.36 -4.58
N SER A 91 -7.39 5.62 -3.60
CA SER A 91 -6.20 6.47 -3.76
C SER A 91 -5.24 6.00 -4.84
N HIS A 92 -5.19 4.69 -5.11
CA HIS A 92 -4.30 4.09 -6.11
C HIS A 92 -4.96 3.92 -7.47
N LEU A 93 -6.18 4.43 -7.65
CA LEU A 93 -6.88 4.46 -8.92
C LEU A 93 -6.78 5.86 -9.53
N ALA A 94 -6.55 5.91 -10.83
CA ALA A 94 -6.44 7.13 -11.61
C ALA A 94 -7.14 6.97 -12.96
N ASP A 95 -7.71 8.05 -13.49
CA ASP A 95 -8.27 8.02 -14.84
C ASP A 95 -7.13 7.91 -15.88
N TYR A 96 -7.44 7.48 -17.10
CA TYR A 96 -6.43 7.25 -18.14
C TYR A 96 -5.60 8.50 -18.45
N GLU A 97 -6.27 9.64 -18.57
CA GLU A 97 -5.67 10.95 -18.81
C GLU A 97 -4.75 11.38 -17.66
N GLU A 98 -4.99 10.89 -16.44
CA GLU A 98 -4.15 11.23 -15.28
C GLU A 98 -2.90 10.35 -15.18
N ALA A 99 -2.92 9.16 -15.78
CA ALA A 99 -1.86 8.16 -15.67
C ALA A 99 -0.88 8.18 -16.85
N GLU A 100 -0.94 9.18 -17.72
CA GLU A 100 -0.10 9.27 -18.93
C GLU A 100 1.39 9.44 -18.63
N ASN A 101 1.73 10.20 -17.59
CA ASN A 101 3.10 10.64 -17.34
C ASN A 101 3.53 10.40 -15.89
N THR A 102 4.83 10.16 -15.68
CA THR A 102 5.42 10.02 -14.35
C THR A 102 5.13 11.24 -13.46
N TYR A 103 5.14 12.44 -14.05
CA TYR A 103 4.89 13.68 -13.33
C TYR A 103 3.45 13.80 -12.81
N SER A 104 2.45 13.37 -13.60
CA SER A 104 1.06 13.41 -13.17
C SER A 104 0.81 12.41 -12.04
N ILE A 105 1.36 11.19 -12.14
CA ILE A 105 1.29 10.19 -11.07
C ILE A 105 1.95 10.68 -9.79
N ARG A 106 3.08 11.37 -9.91
CA ARG A 106 3.75 12.00 -8.76
C ARG A 106 2.89 13.09 -8.12
N ARG A 107 2.26 13.96 -8.90
CA ARG A 107 1.33 14.98 -8.38
C ARG A 107 0.14 14.36 -7.65
N ILE A 108 -0.41 13.27 -8.18
CA ILE A 108 -1.47 12.50 -7.51
C ILE A 108 -0.96 12.09 -6.11
N TYR A 109 0.19 11.42 -6.03
CA TYR A 109 0.79 11.01 -4.75
C TYR A 109 1.00 12.20 -3.80
N GLU A 110 1.58 13.29 -4.26
CA GLU A 110 1.86 14.48 -3.44
C GLU A 110 0.58 15.05 -2.82
N GLY A 111 -0.53 15.10 -3.57
CA GLY A 111 -1.83 15.58 -3.07
C GLY A 111 -2.47 14.69 -1.99
N MET A 112 -2.06 13.42 -1.88
CA MET A 112 -2.64 12.46 -0.94
C MET A 112 -1.63 11.84 0.02
N ALA A 113 -0.38 12.31 0.01
CA ALA A 113 0.73 11.70 0.75
C ALA A 113 0.46 11.61 2.26
N HIS A 114 -0.29 12.56 2.82
CA HIS A 114 -0.70 12.56 4.22
C HIS A 114 -1.72 11.48 4.59
N TYR A 115 -2.43 10.93 3.60
CA TYR A 115 -3.53 9.99 3.78
C TYR A 115 -3.20 8.57 3.29
N ILE A 116 -2.08 8.39 2.59
CA ILE A 116 -1.61 7.08 2.13
C ILE A 116 -0.62 6.48 3.13
N GLN A 117 -0.90 5.26 3.57
CA GLN A 117 0.06 4.47 4.37
C GLN A 117 1.02 3.65 3.49
N GLN A 118 0.55 3.15 2.34
CA GLN A 118 1.32 2.29 1.44
C GLN A 118 1.38 2.91 0.04
N LYS A 119 2.58 3.24 -0.43
CA LYS A 119 2.80 3.84 -1.76
C LYS A 119 2.47 2.85 -2.88
N SER A 120 2.87 1.59 -2.72
CA SER A 120 2.49 0.50 -3.62
C SER A 120 1.26 -0.26 -3.11
N PRO A 121 0.27 -0.56 -3.97
CA PRO A 121 -0.83 -1.42 -3.61
C PRO A 121 -0.33 -2.87 -3.47
N THR A 122 -0.67 -3.53 -2.37
CA THR A 122 -0.38 -4.95 -2.17
C THR A 122 -1.40 -5.79 -2.92
N LEU A 123 -0.96 -6.50 -3.96
CA LEU A 123 -1.82 -7.34 -4.79
C LEU A 123 -1.85 -8.78 -4.29
N GLN A 124 -3.03 -9.39 -4.35
CA GLN A 124 -3.22 -10.81 -4.07
C GLN A 124 -2.54 -11.63 -5.17
N ARG A 125 -1.68 -12.57 -4.77
CA ARG A 125 -0.97 -13.44 -5.69
C ARG A 125 -1.79 -14.70 -5.95
N GLY A 126 -1.87 -15.11 -7.22
CA GLY A 126 -2.61 -16.30 -7.69
C GLY A 126 -1.93 -17.64 -7.33
N ALA A 127 -1.32 -17.75 -6.15
CA ALA A 127 -0.54 -18.91 -5.74
C ALA A 127 -1.37 -20.21 -5.66
N VAL A 128 -2.69 -20.08 -5.53
CA VAL A 128 -3.60 -21.22 -5.29
C VAL A 128 -3.96 -21.96 -6.59
N ARG A 129 -3.87 -21.34 -7.78
CA ARG A 129 -4.33 -21.98 -9.03
C ARG A 129 -3.29 -22.83 -9.75
N LEU A 130 -1.99 -22.64 -9.47
CA LEU A 130 -0.93 -23.27 -10.26
C LEU A 130 -0.07 -24.26 -9.47
N GLY A 131 -0.20 -24.36 -8.14
CA GLY A 131 0.69 -25.22 -7.34
C GLY A 131 2.18 -24.88 -7.51
N LEU A 132 2.50 -23.74 -8.13
CA LEU A 132 3.84 -23.33 -8.46
C LEU A 132 4.45 -22.66 -7.24
N LYS A 133 5.60 -23.17 -6.79
CA LYS A 133 6.44 -22.49 -5.81
C LYS A 133 6.70 -21.06 -6.29
N PRO A 134 6.61 -20.04 -5.41
CA PRO A 134 6.85 -18.66 -5.81
C PRO A 134 8.22 -18.53 -6.50
N PRO A 135 8.32 -17.80 -7.63
CA PRO A 135 9.60 -17.60 -8.28
C PRO A 135 10.54 -16.84 -7.33
N LYS A 136 11.69 -17.44 -7.04
CA LYS A 136 12.78 -16.91 -6.17
C LYS A 136 13.33 -15.55 -6.61
N ARG A 137 12.86 -14.97 -7.73
CA ARG A 137 13.40 -13.74 -8.32
C ARG A 137 13.09 -12.46 -7.53
N TYR A 138 12.12 -12.50 -6.60
CA TYR A 138 11.82 -11.38 -5.71
C TYR A 138 12.41 -11.52 -4.28
N GLU A 139 13.12 -12.60 -3.96
CA GLU A 139 13.86 -12.71 -2.69
C GLU A 139 15.20 -11.95 -2.74
N ALA A 140 15.78 -11.74 -3.92
CA ALA A 140 17.02 -10.97 -4.07
C ALA A 140 16.83 -9.47 -3.80
N GLU A 141 15.76 -8.83 -4.29
CA GLU A 141 15.52 -7.39 -4.04
C GLU A 141 15.06 -7.09 -2.59
N ARG A 142 14.54 -8.08 -1.86
CA ARG A 142 14.17 -7.93 -0.44
C ARG A 142 15.34 -8.17 0.51
N ALA A 143 16.38 -8.86 0.06
CA ALA A 143 17.60 -9.06 0.84
C ALA A 143 18.50 -7.81 0.87
N GLU A 144 18.43 -6.92 -0.13
CA GLU A 144 19.30 -5.73 -0.19
C GLU A 144 18.75 -4.49 0.52
N THR A 145 17.48 -4.48 0.95
CA THR A 145 16.89 -3.37 1.74
C THR A 145 16.56 -3.73 3.19
N GLY A 146 17.03 -4.90 3.65
CA GLY A 146 16.76 -5.46 4.97
C GLY A 146 17.96 -5.62 5.89
N SER A 147 19.12 -4.98 5.65
CA SER A 147 20.24 -4.99 6.62
C SER A 147 20.26 -3.71 7.46
N ARG A 148 19.30 -3.63 8.39
CA ARG A 148 19.36 -2.70 9.54
C ARG A 148 18.68 -3.33 10.76
N SER A 149 19.09 -4.54 11.10
CA SER A 149 18.78 -5.19 12.38
C SER A 149 20.04 -5.84 12.95
N GLY A 150 21.02 -5.00 13.29
CA GLY A 150 22.28 -5.39 13.94
C GLY A 150 22.62 -4.52 15.14
N ARG A 151 21.64 -3.79 15.71
CA ARG A 151 21.87 -2.90 16.87
C ARG A 151 21.34 -3.45 18.20
N GLY A 152 20.55 -4.53 18.21
CA GLY A 152 20.05 -5.14 19.45
C GLY A 152 21.05 -6.07 20.15
N TRP A 153 21.97 -6.70 19.40
CA TRP A 153 22.92 -7.67 19.95
C TRP A 153 24.12 -7.05 20.68
N PHE A 154 24.52 -5.82 20.31
CA PHE A 154 25.63 -5.15 21.00
C PHE A 154 25.28 -4.75 22.44
N TYR A 155 24.02 -4.43 22.73
CA TYR A 155 23.60 -4.10 24.10
C TYR A 155 23.47 -5.33 25.00
N LEU A 156 23.02 -6.48 24.46
CA LEU A 156 22.97 -7.73 25.23
C LEU A 156 24.38 -8.29 25.53
N ALA A 157 25.30 -8.22 24.55
CA ALA A 157 26.69 -8.62 24.78
C ALA A 157 27.41 -7.68 25.76
N SER A 158 27.17 -6.36 25.67
CA SER A 158 27.70 -5.37 26.61
C SER A 158 27.17 -5.55 28.03
N ALA A 159 25.86 -5.82 28.19
CA ALA A 159 25.27 -6.06 29.50
C ALA A 159 25.81 -7.34 30.15
N LEU A 160 25.97 -8.42 29.38
CA LEU A 160 26.56 -9.67 29.88
C LEU A 160 28.04 -9.49 30.30
N LEU A 161 28.80 -8.67 29.57
CA LEU A 161 30.20 -8.40 29.91
C LEU A 161 30.31 -7.56 31.21
N LEU A 162 29.42 -6.59 31.42
CA LEU A 162 29.39 -5.81 32.67
C LEU A 162 28.97 -6.65 33.87
N ILE A 163 28.03 -7.58 33.70
CA ILE A 163 27.64 -8.53 34.75
C ILE A 163 28.82 -9.46 35.09
N ALA A 164 29.53 -9.98 34.07
CA ALA A 164 30.67 -10.87 34.29
C ALA A 164 31.82 -10.16 35.02
N VAL A 165 32.13 -8.91 34.65
CA VAL A 165 33.18 -8.11 35.33
C VAL A 165 32.76 -7.76 36.77
N GLY A 166 31.48 -7.40 37.00
CA GLY A 166 30.97 -7.11 38.34
C GLY A 166 31.04 -8.32 39.28
N VAL A 167 30.70 -9.52 38.79
CA VAL A 167 30.80 -10.76 39.57
C VAL A 167 32.26 -11.11 39.87
N LEU A 168 33.17 -10.92 38.91
CA LEU A 168 34.61 -11.18 39.14
C LEU A 168 35.19 -10.23 40.20
N SER A 169 34.87 -8.94 40.14
CA SER A 169 35.31 -7.96 41.15
C SER A 169 34.72 -8.23 42.54
N TYR A 170 33.47 -8.69 42.62
CA TYR A 170 32.84 -9.06 43.90
C TYR A 170 33.51 -10.29 44.53
N ILE A 171 33.83 -11.32 43.73
CA ILE A 171 34.54 -12.51 44.21
C ILE A 171 35.98 -12.18 44.66
N GLN A 172 36.65 -11.25 43.97
CA GLN A 172 37.99 -10.81 44.37
C GLN A 172 37.99 -10.01 45.68
N MET A 173 36.99 -9.16 45.93
CA MET A 173 36.87 -8.45 47.22
C MET A 173 36.43 -9.38 48.36
N GLY A 174 35.61 -10.39 48.10
CA GLY A 174 35.20 -11.38 49.12
C GLY A 174 36.35 -12.28 49.61
N LYS A 175 37.46 -12.39 48.86
CA LYS A 175 38.67 -13.11 49.26
C LYS A 175 39.67 -12.29 50.09
N VAL A 176 39.42 -10.99 50.29
CA VAL A 176 40.30 -10.09 51.06
C VAL A 176 39.80 -9.90 52.50
N PHE A 177 38.61 -10.42 52.85
CA PHE A 177 37.97 -10.23 54.15
C PHE A 177 37.73 -11.51 54.97
N PHE A 178 38.49 -12.58 54.70
CA PHE A 178 38.58 -13.75 55.60
C PHE A 178 40.02 -14.19 55.78
#